data_AF-A0AAW7R146-F1
#
_entry.id   AF-A0AAW7R146-F1
#
_cell.length_a   1.000
_cell.length_b   1.000
_cell.length_c   1.000
_cell.angle_alpha   90.00
_cell.angle_beta   90.00
_cell.angle_gamma   90.00
#
_symmetry.space_group_name_H-M   'P 1'
#
loop_
_entity.id
_entity.type
_entity.pdbx_description
1 polymer ?
#
loop_
_entity_poly.entity_id
_entity_poly.type
_entity_poly.pdbx_seq_one_letter_code
_entity_poly.pdbx_strand_id
1 'polypeptide(L)'
;MKTFANLYVPELRPNREWLTLQRFVVTAVSLIAVFVVAWLVLKFIAGQQQAAFVASVTQANQIEVQLRQRQAALEQALNDSSLNEELDSVQHRLTLRQRLLVQMQQLTGRNSVSFSQLLVDLAAADEHAIWLHRILLQDQALTLQGVTLEPQQLPAWLADFSQYPTLKDRPFGVFELRDEGERGLRFTVGHLQHSRDVQAVSGSMQ
;
A
#
# COMPACT_ATOMS: atom_id res chain seq x y z
N MET A 1 -43.69 -58.21 -121.94
CA MET A 1 -43.12 -58.11 -120.57
C MET A 1 -43.08 -56.63 -120.20
N LYS A 2 -43.83 -56.18 -119.19
CA LYS A 2 -43.92 -54.76 -118.78
C LYS A 2 -42.95 -54.54 -117.62
N THR A 3 -41.91 -53.74 -117.85
CA THR A 3 -40.92 -53.37 -116.83
C THR A 3 -41.49 -52.25 -115.97
N PHE A 4 -41.71 -52.52 -114.68
CA PHE A 4 -42.06 -51.47 -113.73
C PHE A 4 -40.79 -50.64 -113.47
N ALA A 5 -40.75 -49.43 -114.02
CA ALA A 5 -39.75 -48.45 -113.65
C ALA A 5 -40.07 -47.97 -112.22
N ASN A 6 -39.17 -48.25 -111.28
CA ASN A 6 -39.29 -47.77 -109.92
C ASN A 6 -39.03 -46.26 -109.90
N LEU A 7 -40.11 -45.47 -109.96
CA LEU A 7 -40.09 -44.01 -109.90
C LEU A 7 -39.93 -43.47 -108.47
N TYR A 8 -39.67 -44.35 -107.49
CA TYR A 8 -39.37 -43.95 -106.13
C TYR A 8 -37.93 -43.44 -106.04
N VAL A 9 -37.73 -42.21 -106.50
CA VAL A 9 -36.46 -41.50 -106.38
C VAL A 9 -36.12 -41.26 -104.90
N PRO A 10 -34.83 -41.30 -104.52
CA PRO A 10 -34.39 -41.04 -103.14
C PRO A 10 -34.85 -39.68 -102.61
N GLU A 11 -35.11 -38.73 -103.51
CA GLU A 11 -35.58 -37.38 -103.20
C GLU A 11 -37.04 -37.32 -102.69
N LEU A 12 -37.86 -38.35 -102.94
CA LEU A 12 -39.27 -38.41 -102.50
C LEU A 12 -39.47 -38.98 -101.10
N ARG A 13 -38.39 -39.20 -100.33
CA ARG A 13 -38.50 -39.63 -98.93
C ARG A 13 -39.04 -38.46 -98.09
N PRO A 14 -40.13 -38.62 -97.32
CA PRO A 14 -40.62 -37.57 -96.43
C PRO A 14 -39.50 -37.25 -95.43
N ASN A 15 -38.89 -36.09 -95.60
CA ASN A 15 -37.83 -35.60 -94.73
C ASN A 15 -38.46 -35.37 -93.36
N ARG A 16 -38.22 -36.29 -92.43
CA ARG A 16 -38.58 -36.08 -91.04
C ARG A 16 -37.66 -34.97 -90.55
N GLU A 17 -38.15 -33.74 -90.50
CA GLU A 17 -37.39 -32.62 -89.96
C GLU A 17 -37.21 -32.84 -88.46
N TRP A 18 -36.04 -33.38 -88.06
CA TRP A 18 -35.68 -33.63 -86.67
C TRP A 18 -35.66 -32.30 -85.88
N LEU A 19 -35.34 -31.19 -86.57
CA LEU A 19 -35.50 -29.81 -86.11
C LEU A 19 -36.72 -29.15 -86.79
N THR A 20 -37.92 -29.46 -86.33
CA THR A 20 -39.06 -28.56 -86.56
C THR A 20 -38.78 -27.26 -85.78
N LEU A 21 -39.01 -26.08 -86.36
CA LEU A 21 -38.75 -24.77 -85.72
C LEU A 21 -39.32 -24.71 -84.27
N GLN A 22 -40.47 -25.34 -84.06
CA GLN A 22 -41.14 -25.46 -82.77
C GLN A 22 -40.32 -26.24 -81.72
N ARG A 23 -39.64 -27.34 -82.11
CA ARG A 23 -38.80 -28.13 -81.20
C ARG A 23 -37.55 -27.36 -80.78
N PHE A 24 -36.94 -26.61 -81.70
CA PHE A 24 -35.80 -25.74 -81.41
C PHE A 24 -36.18 -24.61 -80.43
N VAL A 25 -37.34 -23.99 -80.62
CA VAL A 25 -37.84 -22.97 -79.69
C VAL A 25 -38.09 -23.56 -78.31
N VAL A 26 -38.72 -24.74 -78.20
CA VAL A 26 -38.98 -25.38 -76.91
C VAL A 26 -37.70 -25.77 -76.18
N THR A 27 -36.70 -26.33 -76.88
CA THR A 27 -35.41 -26.66 -76.25
C THR A 27 -34.64 -25.41 -75.83
N ALA A 28 -34.63 -24.36 -76.65
CA ALA A 28 -34.01 -23.08 -76.31
C ALA A 28 -34.67 -22.43 -75.09
N VAL A 29 -36.00 -22.37 -75.04
CA VAL A 29 -36.75 -21.84 -73.89
C VAL A 29 -36.52 -22.69 -72.65
N SER A 30 -36.52 -24.02 -72.76
CA SER A 30 -36.22 -24.90 -71.63
C SER A 30 -34.81 -24.70 -71.10
N LEU A 31 -33.81 -24.52 -71.97
CA LEU A 31 -32.43 -24.26 -71.58
C LEU A 31 -32.29 -22.92 -70.85
N ILE A 32 -32.95 -21.87 -71.37
CA ILE A 32 -32.99 -20.55 -70.74
C ILE A 32 -33.67 -20.63 -69.38
N ALA A 33 -34.79 -21.34 -69.28
CA ALA A 33 -35.49 -21.53 -68.01
C ALA A 33 -34.59 -22.21 -66.96
N VAL A 34 -33.86 -23.26 -67.34
CA VAL A 34 -32.88 -23.91 -66.45
C VAL A 34 -31.78 -22.93 -66.03
N PHE A 35 -31.27 -22.11 -66.94
CA PHE A 35 -30.26 -21.09 -66.62
C PHE A 35 -30.78 -20.03 -65.65
N VAL A 36 -32.01 -19.56 -65.84
CA VAL A 36 -32.65 -18.58 -64.94
C VAL A 36 -32.85 -19.17 -63.54
N VAL A 37 -33.33 -20.42 -63.46
CA VAL A 37 -33.50 -21.11 -62.18
C VAL A 37 -32.15 -21.33 -61.50
N ALA A 38 -31.12 -21.76 -62.23
CA ALA A 38 -29.78 -21.92 -61.68
C ALA A 38 -29.21 -20.60 -61.16
N TRP A 39 -29.42 -19.50 -61.90
CA TRP A 39 -28.99 -18.17 -61.49
C TRP A 39 -29.70 -17.68 -60.23
N LEU A 40 -31.01 -17.90 -60.12
CA LEU A 40 -31.79 -17.55 -58.93
C LEU A 40 -31.33 -18.34 -57.70
N VAL A 41 -31.08 -19.64 -57.85
CA VAL A 41 -30.57 -20.50 -56.75
C VAL A 41 -29.18 -20.03 -56.31
N LEU A 42 -28.27 -19.74 -57.24
CA LEU A 42 -26.93 -19.21 -56.93
C LEU A 42 -27.02 -17.87 -56.20
N LYS A 43 -27.91 -16.97 -56.64
CA LYS A 43 -28.14 -15.68 -55.97
C LYS A 43 -28.69 -15.84 -54.56
N PHE A 44 -29.62 -16.78 -54.36
CA PHE A 44 -30.19 -17.05 -53.05
C PHE A 44 -29.13 -17.57 -52.06
N ILE A 45 -28.30 -18.53 -52.50
CA ILE A 45 -27.21 -19.09 -51.68
C ILE A 45 -26.16 -18.01 -51.36
N ALA A 46 -25.76 -17.21 -52.36
CA ALA A 46 -24.79 -16.13 -52.17
C ALA A 46 -25.30 -15.05 -51.20
N GLY A 47 -26.60 -14.71 -51.27
CA GLY A 47 -27.23 -13.76 -50.36
C GLY A 47 -27.23 -14.23 -48.91
N GLN A 48 -27.45 -15.53 -48.67
CA GLN A 48 -27.42 -16.11 -47.32
C GLN A 48 -26.02 -16.07 -46.70
N GLN A 49 -24.98 -16.38 -47.47
CA GLN A 49 -23.59 -16.31 -47.01
C GLN A 49 -23.16 -14.87 -46.71
N GLN A 50 -23.57 -13.92 -47.55
CA GLN A 50 -23.27 -12.50 -47.33
C GLN A 50 -23.94 -11.98 -46.05
N ALA A 51 -25.20 -12.36 -45.79
CA ALA A 51 -25.92 -11.96 -44.59
C ALA A 51 -25.25 -12.50 -43.31
N ALA A 52 -24.82 -13.77 -43.30
CA ALA A 52 -24.11 -14.36 -42.19
C ALA A 52 -22.75 -13.69 -41.94
N PHE A 53 -22.00 -13.38 -43.00
CA PHE A 53 -20.73 -12.67 -42.90
C PHE A 53 -20.91 -11.25 -42.34
N VAL A 54 -21.88 -10.49 -42.85
CA VAL A 54 -22.20 -9.14 -42.36
C VAL A 54 -22.65 -9.18 -40.90
N ALA A 55 -23.46 -10.16 -40.50
CA ALA A 55 -23.86 -10.34 -39.10
C ALA A 55 -22.64 -10.62 -38.18
N SER A 56 -21.71 -11.46 -38.61
CA SER A 56 -20.50 -11.75 -37.83
C SER A 56 -19.58 -10.52 -37.71
N VAL A 57 -19.40 -9.77 -38.80
CA VAL A 57 -18.56 -8.55 -38.80
C VAL A 57 -19.18 -7.45 -37.94
N THR A 58 -20.50 -7.28 -38.01
CA THR A 58 -21.21 -6.30 -37.17
C THR A 58 -21.12 -6.65 -35.69
N GLN A 59 -21.23 -7.94 -35.35
CA GLN A 59 -21.04 -8.40 -33.97
C GLN A 59 -19.60 -8.16 -33.46
N ALA A 60 -18.59 -8.46 -34.29
CA ALA A 60 -17.19 -8.20 -33.95
C ALA A 60 -16.93 -6.70 -33.73
N ASN A 61 -17.45 -5.83 -34.60
CA ASN A 61 -17.34 -4.38 -34.45
C ASN A 61 -18.04 -3.87 -33.18
N GLN A 62 -19.21 -4.41 -32.83
CA GLN A 62 -19.90 -4.05 -31.59
C GLN A 62 -19.06 -4.41 -30.36
N ILE A 63 -18.43 -5.58 -30.35
CA ILE A 63 -17.55 -6.02 -29.27
C ILE A 63 -16.31 -5.11 -29.17
N GLU A 64 -15.68 -4.75 -30.30
CA GLU A 64 -14.56 -3.81 -30.30
C GLU A 64 -14.96 -2.44 -29.74
N VAL A 65 -16.12 -1.91 -30.13
CA VAL A 65 -16.60 -0.61 -29.63
C VAL A 65 -16.85 -0.68 -28.12
N GLN A 66 -17.46 -1.76 -27.63
CA GLN A 66 -17.66 -1.97 -26.18
C GLN A 66 -16.33 -2.09 -25.42
N LEU A 67 -15.34 -2.79 -26.00
CA LEU A 67 -14.01 -2.90 -25.41
C LEU A 67 -13.32 -1.53 -25.32
N ARG A 68 -13.36 -0.73 -26.40
CA ARG A 68 -12.79 0.63 -26.40
C ARG A 68 -13.49 1.54 -25.41
N GLN A 69 -14.81 1.46 -25.29
CA GLN A 69 -15.56 2.24 -24.30
C GLN A 69 -15.20 1.86 -22.86
N ARG A 70 -15.04 0.55 -22.57
CA ARG A 70 -14.62 0.10 -21.25
C ARG A 70 -13.17 0.46 -20.95
N GLN A 71 -12.27 0.37 -21.94
CA GLN A 71 -10.88 0.82 -21.79
C GLN A 71 -10.82 2.31 -21.52
N ALA A 72 -11.54 3.14 -22.28
CA ALA A 72 -11.61 4.58 -22.05
C ALA A 72 -12.18 4.93 -20.67
N ALA A 73 -13.23 4.23 -20.21
CA ALA A 73 -13.78 4.43 -18.87
C ALA A 73 -12.80 4.02 -17.76
N LEU A 74 -12.02 2.95 -17.98
CA LEU A 74 -10.99 2.51 -17.05
C LEU A 74 -9.81 3.49 -17.02
N GLU A 75 -9.37 3.98 -18.17
CA GLU A 75 -8.32 5.00 -18.29
C GLU A 75 -8.75 6.32 -17.67
N GLN A 76 -10.03 6.71 -17.77
CA GLN A 76 -10.58 7.88 -17.08
C GLN A 76 -10.61 7.68 -15.56
N ALA A 77 -11.06 6.51 -15.08
CA ALA A 77 -11.06 6.20 -13.65
C ALA A 77 -9.65 6.09 -13.04
N LEU A 78 -8.66 5.64 -13.83
CA LEU A 78 -7.25 5.60 -13.43
C LEU A 78 -6.55 6.96 -13.55
N ASN A 79 -7.00 7.83 -14.46
CA ASN A 79 -6.56 9.22 -14.60
C ASN A 79 -7.32 10.21 -13.71
N ASP A 80 -8.14 9.75 -12.76
CA ASP A 80 -8.59 10.60 -11.65
C ASP A 80 -7.37 10.95 -10.79
N SER A 81 -6.58 11.91 -11.28
CA SER A 81 -5.39 12.46 -10.63
C SER A 81 -5.72 12.96 -9.23
N SER A 82 -6.97 13.35 -9.02
CA SER A 82 -7.56 13.71 -7.73
C SER A 82 -7.41 12.62 -6.68
N LEU A 83 -7.63 11.35 -7.02
CA LEU A 83 -7.57 10.25 -6.05
C LEU A 83 -6.12 9.91 -5.69
N ASN A 84 -5.21 9.99 -6.66
CA ASN A 84 -3.78 9.80 -6.43
C ASN A 84 -3.16 10.96 -5.64
N GLU A 85 -3.54 12.21 -5.94
CA GLU A 85 -3.13 13.39 -5.17
C GLU A 85 -3.68 13.34 -3.73
N GLU A 86 -4.92 12.88 -3.55
CA GLU A 86 -5.51 12.71 -2.22
C GLU A 86 -4.78 11.63 -1.42
N LEU A 87 -4.48 10.48 -2.04
CA LEU A 87 -3.67 9.41 -1.46
C LEU A 87 -2.28 9.90 -1.04
N ASP A 88 -1.59 10.61 -1.92
CA ASP A 88 -0.26 11.14 -1.65
C ASP A 88 -0.28 12.15 -0.49
N SER A 89 -1.29 13.03 -0.47
CA SER A 89 -1.48 14.00 0.63
C SER A 89 -1.79 13.32 1.97
N VAL A 90 -2.57 12.24 1.97
CA VAL A 90 -2.86 11.44 3.17
C VAL A 90 -1.60 10.71 3.64
N GLN A 91 -0.83 10.10 2.73
CA GLN A 91 0.43 9.43 3.03
C GLN A 91 1.46 10.39 3.64
N HIS A 92 1.57 11.60 3.08
CA HIS A 92 2.44 12.67 3.61
C HIS A 92 2.05 13.08 5.02
N ARG A 93 0.76 13.31 5.27
CA ARG A 93 0.24 13.66 6.61
C ARG A 93 0.49 12.56 7.63
N LEU A 94 0.31 11.30 7.24
CA LEU A 94 0.60 10.15 8.11
C LEU A 94 2.08 10.10 8.49
N THR A 95 2.95 10.24 7.50
CA THR A 95 4.42 10.20 7.67
C THR A 95 4.92 11.32 8.59
N LEU A 96 4.36 12.53 8.45
CA LEU A 96 4.70 13.65 9.33
C LEU A 96 4.25 13.41 10.77
N ARG A 97 3.03 12.92 10.97
CA ARG A 97 2.51 12.59 12.31
C ARG A 97 3.33 11.50 12.99
N GLN A 98 3.72 10.45 12.26
CA GLN A 98 4.58 9.40 12.77
C GLN A 98 5.96 9.93 13.18
N ARG A 99 6.58 10.79 12.36
CA ARG A 99 7.86 11.44 12.72
C ARG A 99 7.73 12.29 13.99
N LEU A 100 6.65 13.06 14.11
CA LEU A 100 6.39 13.85 15.32
C LEU A 100 6.22 12.94 16.55
N LEU A 101 5.46 11.84 16.44
CA LEU A 101 5.29 10.90 17.55
C LEU A 101 6.61 10.28 17.99
N VAL A 102 7.45 9.86 17.04
CA VAL A 102 8.79 9.30 17.35
C VAL A 102 9.65 10.35 18.05
N GLN A 103 9.65 11.59 17.58
CA GLN A 103 10.42 12.67 18.19
C GLN A 103 9.92 13.00 19.60
N MET A 104 8.60 13.03 19.83
CA MET A 104 8.04 13.20 21.17
C MET A 104 8.36 12.01 22.09
N GLN A 105 8.29 10.77 21.59
CA GLN A 105 8.68 9.59 22.36
C GLN A 105 10.17 9.59 22.73
N GLN A 106 11.05 10.08 21.84
CA GLN A 106 12.47 10.24 22.16
C GLN A 106 12.70 11.28 23.26
N LEU A 107 11.93 12.37 23.26
CA LEU A 107 12.01 13.42 24.28
C LEU A 107 11.40 13.00 25.63
N THR A 108 10.27 12.28 25.61
CA THR A 108 9.52 11.95 26.84
C THR A 108 9.80 10.54 27.37
N GLY A 109 9.97 9.55 26.49
CA GLY A 109 10.10 8.14 26.85
C GLY A 109 11.44 7.76 27.47
N ARG A 110 12.51 8.53 27.23
CA ARG A 110 13.81 8.31 27.89
C ARG A 110 13.76 8.62 29.39
N ASN A 111 12.96 9.59 29.80
CA ASN A 111 12.96 10.08 31.18
C ASN A 111 11.97 9.34 32.09
N SER A 112 10.80 8.90 31.60
CA SER A 112 9.75 8.33 32.45
C SER A 112 10.07 6.91 32.95
N VAL A 113 10.61 6.04 32.09
CA VAL A 113 10.97 4.65 32.46
C VAL A 113 12.18 4.64 33.41
N SER A 114 13.16 5.52 33.16
CA SER A 114 14.36 5.60 34.02
C SER A 114 14.07 6.13 35.43
N PHE A 115 13.08 7.02 35.61
CA PHE A 115 12.81 7.63 36.92
C PHE A 115 12.13 6.64 37.88
N SER A 116 11.14 5.90 37.39
CA SER A 116 10.40 4.93 38.21
C SER A 116 11.33 3.83 38.73
N GLN A 117 12.23 3.34 37.87
CA GLN A 117 13.16 2.27 38.23
C GLN A 117 14.27 2.76 39.18
N LEU A 118 14.73 4.00 39.02
CA LEU A 118 15.66 4.64 39.96
C LEU A 118 15.05 4.77 41.35
N LEU A 119 13.81 5.22 41.46
CA LEU A 119 13.14 5.35 42.77
C LEU A 119 12.95 4.00 43.46
N VAL A 120 12.68 2.93 42.69
CA VAL A 120 12.59 1.57 43.23
C VAL A 120 13.94 1.09 43.75
N ASP A 121 15.01 1.28 42.99
CA ASP A 121 16.38 0.92 43.42
C ASP A 121 16.80 1.72 44.66
N LEU A 122 16.45 3.01 44.72
CA LEU A 122 16.75 3.87 45.87
C LEU A 122 15.96 3.49 47.13
N ALA A 123 14.70 3.06 46.97
CA ALA A 123 13.89 2.54 48.08
C ALA A 123 14.35 1.15 48.55
N ALA A 124 14.99 0.36 47.68
CA ALA A 124 15.60 -0.91 48.05
C ALA A 124 16.91 -0.71 48.84
N ALA A 125 17.65 0.37 48.55
CA ALA A 125 18.83 0.80 49.30
C ALA A 125 18.47 1.61 50.57
N ASP A 126 17.45 1.18 51.31
CA ASP A 126 17.00 1.86 52.53
C ASP A 126 17.97 1.62 53.70
N GLU A 127 18.35 2.68 54.42
CA GLU A 127 19.27 2.64 55.56
C GLU A 127 18.68 3.44 56.74
N HIS A 128 18.62 2.82 57.92
CA HIS A 128 17.84 3.33 59.07
C HIS A 128 18.32 4.69 59.60
N ALA A 129 19.58 5.06 59.36
CA ALA A 129 20.19 6.29 59.84
C ALA A 129 20.23 7.41 58.78
N ILE A 130 19.57 7.24 57.62
CA ILE A 130 19.65 8.14 56.46
C ILE A 130 18.23 8.47 55.98
N TRP A 131 17.89 9.76 55.98
CA TRP A 131 16.60 10.24 55.46
C TRP A 131 16.82 11.13 54.26
N LEU A 132 16.17 10.79 53.14
CA LEU A 132 16.22 11.57 51.91
C LEU A 132 15.08 12.59 51.87
N HIS A 133 15.42 13.85 51.55
CA HIS A 133 14.47 14.95 51.43
C HIS A 133 14.33 15.46 50.00
N ARG A 134 15.40 15.38 49.21
CA ARG A 134 15.38 15.83 47.81
C ARG A 134 16.21 14.90 46.94
N ILE A 135 15.59 14.47 45.84
CA ILE A 135 16.20 13.67 44.79
C ILE A 135 16.10 14.51 43.51
N LEU A 136 17.25 14.85 42.93
CA LEU A 136 17.35 15.62 41.69
C LEU A 136 18.02 14.74 40.64
N LEU A 137 17.33 14.54 39.52
CA LEU A 137 17.86 13.82 38.37
C LEU A 137 17.89 14.76 37.17
N GLN A 138 19.09 15.02 36.66
CA GLN A 138 19.29 15.83 35.46
C GLN A 138 20.20 15.09 34.49
N ASP A 139 19.61 14.63 33.38
CA ASP A 139 20.22 13.72 32.41
C ASP A 139 20.74 12.43 33.08
N GLN A 140 22.04 12.38 33.37
CA GLN A 140 22.71 11.26 34.05
C GLN A 140 23.23 11.62 35.45
N ALA A 141 23.22 12.90 35.82
CA ALA A 141 23.66 13.35 37.13
C ALA A 141 22.54 13.17 38.16
N LEU A 142 22.83 12.41 39.21
CA LEU A 142 21.97 12.21 40.36
C LEU A 142 22.52 13.02 41.54
N THR A 143 21.68 13.85 42.14
CA THR A 143 21.98 14.58 43.37
C THR A 143 20.97 14.21 44.42
N LEU A 144 21.46 13.77 45.58
CA LEU A 144 20.68 13.36 46.73
C LEU A 144 20.97 14.30 47.89
N GLN A 145 19.92 14.75 48.56
CA GLN A 145 20.00 15.57 49.75
C GLN A 145 19.16 14.95 50.85
N GLY A 146 19.72 14.96 52.05
CA GLY A 146 19.10 14.31 53.18
C GLY A 146 19.69 14.73 54.51
N VAL A 147 19.26 14.04 55.56
CA VAL A 147 19.78 14.17 56.91
C VAL A 147 20.24 12.80 57.38
N THR A 148 21.33 12.76 58.15
CA THR A 148 21.83 11.54 58.76
C THR A 148 22.19 11.77 60.23
N LEU A 149 21.91 10.78 61.06
CA LEU A 149 22.36 10.73 62.47
C LEU A 149 23.74 10.07 62.59
N GLU A 150 24.10 9.21 61.64
CA GLU A 150 25.35 8.45 61.63
C GLU A 150 26.15 8.74 60.35
N PRO A 151 26.95 9.82 60.31
CA PRO A 151 27.70 10.20 59.10
C PRO A 151 28.75 9.15 58.69
N GLN A 152 29.11 8.23 59.59
CA GLN A 152 30.05 7.13 59.36
C GLN A 152 29.44 6.04 58.46
N GLN A 153 28.11 5.89 58.43
CA GLN A 153 27.43 4.88 57.60
C GLN A 153 27.21 5.35 56.16
N LEU A 154 27.27 6.66 55.93
CA LEU A 154 26.97 7.27 54.63
C LEU A 154 27.91 6.79 53.49
N PRO A 155 29.24 6.65 53.68
CA PRO A 155 30.11 6.09 52.64
C PRO A 155 29.81 4.62 52.32
N ALA A 156 29.41 3.82 53.31
CA ALA A 156 29.05 2.42 53.11
C ALA A 156 27.74 2.30 52.32
N TRP A 157 26.74 3.11 52.69
CA TRP A 157 25.48 3.21 51.95
C TRP A 157 25.66 3.63 50.49
N LEU A 158 26.54 4.60 50.22
CA LEU A 158 26.88 4.99 48.84
C LEU A 158 27.64 3.89 48.08
N ALA A 159 28.42 3.05 48.75
CA ALA A 159 29.11 1.93 48.11
C ALA A 159 28.13 0.86 47.62
N ASP A 160 27.04 0.65 48.37
CA ASP A 160 25.98 -0.31 48.02
C ASP A 160 25.21 0.06 46.76
N PHE A 161 25.27 1.33 46.32
CA PHE A 161 24.65 1.77 45.07
C PHE A 161 25.25 1.07 43.84
N SER A 162 26.48 0.55 43.95
CA SER A 162 27.13 -0.26 42.91
C SER A 162 26.36 -1.56 42.60
N GLN A 163 25.51 -2.03 43.51
CA GLN A 163 24.73 -3.26 43.35
C GLN A 163 23.46 -3.04 42.51
N TYR A 164 23.02 -1.79 42.37
CA TYR A 164 21.77 -1.45 41.69
C TYR A 164 22.02 -1.05 40.23
N PRO A 165 21.31 -1.65 39.25
CA PRO A 165 21.55 -1.42 37.83
C PRO A 165 21.41 0.05 37.41
N THR A 166 20.52 0.82 38.04
CA THR A 166 20.28 2.22 37.66
C THR A 166 21.20 3.22 38.37
N LEU A 167 21.87 2.80 39.45
CA LEU A 167 22.73 3.63 40.29
C LEU A 167 24.22 3.40 40.04
N LYS A 168 24.63 2.19 39.61
CA LYS A 168 26.04 1.81 39.39
C LYS A 168 26.80 2.68 38.39
N ASP A 169 26.12 3.21 37.36
CA ASP A 169 26.74 3.98 36.27
C ASP A 169 26.74 5.50 36.57
N ARG A 170 26.44 5.89 37.82
CA ARG A 170 26.30 7.30 38.23
C ARG A 170 27.36 7.67 39.28
N PRO A 171 28.44 8.37 38.89
CA PRO A 171 29.48 8.74 39.83
C PRO A 171 29.04 9.91 40.72
N PHE A 172 29.18 9.74 42.03
CA PHE A 172 29.12 10.84 43.00
C PHE A 172 30.53 11.40 43.22
N GLY A 173 30.68 12.72 43.18
CA GLY A 173 32.00 13.36 43.31
C GLY A 173 32.01 14.64 44.15
N VAL A 174 30.86 15.12 44.60
CA VAL A 174 30.74 16.20 45.58
C VAL A 174 30.03 15.66 46.80
N PHE A 175 30.63 15.89 47.96
CA PHE A 175 30.05 15.61 49.25
C PHE A 175 30.13 16.87 50.11
N GLU A 176 28.98 17.38 50.51
CA GLU A 176 28.88 18.48 51.46
C GLU A 176 28.13 18.00 52.69
N LEU A 177 28.72 18.24 53.86
CA LEU A 177 28.13 17.95 55.16
C LEU A 177 28.00 19.25 55.94
N ARG A 178 26.78 19.57 56.37
CA ARG A 178 26.49 20.78 57.16
C ARG A 178 25.82 20.36 58.46
N ASP A 179 26.38 20.83 59.56
CA ASP A 179 25.79 20.64 60.88
C ASP A 179 24.59 21.57 61.05
N GLU A 180 23.45 21.00 61.43
CA GLU A 180 22.18 21.70 61.62
C GLU A 180 21.66 21.56 63.06
N GLY A 181 22.57 21.40 64.04
CA GLY A 181 22.25 21.42 65.47
C GLY A 181 21.49 20.18 65.92
N GLU A 182 20.41 20.35 66.70
CA GLU A 182 19.69 19.24 67.36
C GLU A 182 18.94 18.27 66.41
N ARG A 183 19.00 18.48 65.09
CA ARG A 183 18.24 17.70 64.09
C ARG A 183 19.11 16.77 63.22
N GLY A 184 20.40 16.63 63.52
CA GLY A 184 21.33 15.77 62.78
C GLY A 184 22.11 16.50 61.69
N LEU A 185 22.93 15.77 60.93
CA LEU A 185 23.81 16.32 59.90
C LEU A 185 23.11 16.32 58.54
N ARG A 186 23.03 17.48 57.90
CA ARG A 186 22.51 17.58 56.53
C ARG A 186 23.61 17.22 55.54
N PHE A 187 23.32 16.28 54.64
CA PHE A 187 24.25 15.91 53.57
C PHE A 187 23.69 16.30 52.20
N THR A 188 24.60 16.64 51.29
CA THR A 188 24.34 16.73 49.86
C THR A 188 25.41 15.93 49.14
N VAL A 189 24.98 14.96 48.33
CA VAL A 189 25.86 14.13 47.52
C VAL A 189 25.43 14.20 46.06
N GLY A 190 26.37 14.47 45.15
CA GLY A 190 26.05 14.66 43.74
C GLY A 190 27.27 14.67 42.82
N HIS A 191 27.05 14.94 41.54
CA HIS A 191 28.12 15.01 40.53
C HIS A 191 28.89 16.35 40.58
N LEU A 192 30.20 16.31 40.31
CA LEU A 192 31.20 17.39 40.33
C LEU A 192 30.81 18.69 39.62
N GLN A 193 29.82 18.67 38.73
CA GLN A 193 29.47 19.82 37.90
C GLN A 193 28.48 20.80 38.56
N HIS A 194 27.78 20.44 39.65
CA HIS A 194 26.64 21.23 40.18
C HIS A 194 26.89 21.97 41.51
N SER A 195 28.12 21.98 42.03
CA SER A 195 28.45 22.71 43.28
C SER A 195 28.36 24.24 43.16
N ARG A 196 28.36 24.80 41.95
CA ARG A 196 28.23 26.27 41.75
C ARG A 196 26.82 26.81 41.97
N ASP A 197 25.77 26.04 41.72
CA ASP A 197 24.39 26.56 41.81
C ASP A 197 23.80 26.46 43.23
N VAL A 198 24.26 25.51 44.05
CA VAL A 198 23.75 25.32 45.42
C VAL A 198 24.28 26.40 46.39
N GLN A 199 25.49 26.92 46.15
CA GLN A 199 26.04 28.05 46.93
C GLN A 199 25.32 29.38 46.64
N ALA A 200 24.84 29.59 45.41
CA ALA A 200 24.16 30.84 45.03
C ALA A 200 22.80 31.02 45.72
N VAL A 201 22.12 29.94 46.09
CA VAL A 201 20.81 29.99 46.77
C VAL A 201 20.93 30.15 48.30
N SER A 202 22.06 29.76 48.90
CA SER A 202 22.27 29.90 50.35
C SER A 202 22.85 31.26 50.78
N GLY A 203 23.34 32.07 49.84
CA GLY A 203 23.95 33.39 50.11
C GLY A 203 23.00 34.59 50.05
N SER A 204 21.71 34.39 49.79
CA SER A 204 20.72 35.47 49.60
C SER A 204 19.69 35.60 50.73
N MET A 205 19.97 35.00 51.90
CA MET A 205 19.22 35.25 53.14
C MET A 205 20.16 35.76 54.23
N GLN A 206 20.74 36.95 54.02
CA GLN A 206 21.14 37.88 55.07
C GLN A 206 20.74 39.29 54.67
#